data_AF-A0A0Q5Z717-F1
#
_entry.id   AF-A0A0Q5Z717-F1
#
_cell.length_a   1.000
_cell.length_b   1.000
_cell.length_c   1.000
_cell.angle_alpha   90.00
_cell.angle_beta   90.00
_cell.angle_gamma   90.00
#
_symmetry.space_group_name_H-M   'P 1'
#
loop_
_entity.id
_entity.type
_entity.pdbx_description
1 polymer ?
#
loop_
_entity_poly.entity_id
_entity_poly.type
_entity_poly.pdbx_seq_one_letter_code
_entity_poly.pdbx_strand_id
1 'polypeptide(L)' 'MTPADERIRRALDAWRQSRTDFDPHARVLEDALVRYFQKQAPLPYPEMEAAEKSRIAVAQSFHALCDAIRERGGP' A
#
# COMPACT_ATOMS: atom_id res chain seq x y z
N MET A 1 24.37 -13.41 -4.87
CA MET A 1 23.40 -12.31 -4.65
C MET A 1 24.17 -11.16 -4.04
N THR A 2 24.13 -9.96 -4.62
CA THR A 2 24.89 -8.81 -4.10
C THR A 2 24.15 -8.14 -2.93
N PRO A 3 24.82 -7.32 -2.10
CA PRO A 3 24.13 -6.53 -1.06
C PRO A 3 23.06 -5.58 -1.61
N ALA A 4 23.19 -5.14 -2.86
CA ALA A 4 22.17 -4.34 -3.55
C ALA A 4 20.96 -5.21 -3.95
N ASP A 5 21.20 -6.40 -4.52
CA ASP A 5 20.10 -7.33 -4.86
C ASP A 5 19.33 -7.78 -3.61
N GLU A 6 20.02 -7.96 -2.47
CA GLU A 6 19.37 -8.33 -1.22
C GLU A 6 18.48 -7.21 -0.66
N ARG A 7 18.93 -5.95 -0.77
CA ARG A 7 18.12 -4.78 -0.41
C ARG A 7 16.85 -4.69 -1.28
N ILE A 8 17.00 -4.85 -2.59
CA ILE A 8 15.86 -4.86 -3.52
C ILE A 8 14.90 -6.02 -3.19
N ARG A 9 15.42 -7.22 -2.92
CA ARG A 9 14.58 -8.36 -2.53
C ARG A 9 13.75 -8.06 -1.27
N ARG A 10 14.38 -7.51 -0.23
CA ARG A 10 13.69 -7.13 1.00
C ARG A 10 12.63 -6.05 0.77
N ALA A 11 12.94 -5.04 -0.06
CA ALA A 11 11.99 -3.99 -0.42
C ALA A 11 10.81 -4.52 -1.26
N LEU A 12 11.05 -5.46 -2.18
CA LEU A 12 10.01 -6.16 -2.93
C LEU A 12 9.10 -6.97 -2.00
N ASP A 13 9.68 -7.73 -1.07
CA ASP A 13 8.92 -8.51 -0.09
C ASP A 13 8.04 -7.60 0.79
N ALA A 14 8.59 -6.47 1.25
CA ALA A 14 7.87 -5.48 2.05
C ALA A 14 6.72 -4.82 1.26
N TRP A 15 6.97 -4.40 0.02
CA TRP A 15 5.92 -3.83 -0.83
C TRP A 15 4.80 -4.84 -1.12
N ARG A 16 5.17 -6.10 -1.40
CA ARG A 16 4.19 -7.17 -1.61
C ARG A 16 3.34 -7.40 -0.37
N GLN A 17 3.94 -7.43 0.82
CA GLN A 17 3.21 -7.59 2.07
C GLN A 17 2.23 -6.44 2.30
N SER A 18 2.70 -5.18 2.20
CA SER A 18 1.84 -4.00 2.34
C SER A 18 0.66 -4.02 1.37
N ARG A 19 0.86 -4.50 0.14
CA ARG A 19 -0.22 -4.66 -0.84
C ARG A 19 -1.24 -5.71 -0.41
N THR A 20 -0.78 -6.89 0.00
CA THR A 20 -1.66 -7.95 0.52
C THR A 20 -2.49 -7.44 1.70
N ASP A 21 -1.87 -6.67 2.60
CA ASP A 21 -2.54 -6.10 3.76
C ASP A 21 -3.54 -4.99 3.36
N PHE A 22 -3.30 -4.28 2.27
CA PHE A 22 -4.20 -3.26 1.73
C PHE A 22 -5.40 -3.81 0.98
N ASP A 23 -5.31 -4.97 0.31
CA ASP A 23 -6.39 -5.51 -0.53
C ASP A 23 -7.77 -5.58 0.18
N PRO A 24 -7.88 -6.00 1.45
CA PRO A 24 -9.15 -5.93 2.20
C PRO A 24 -9.65 -4.49 2.39
N HIS A 25 -8.75 -3.53 2.59
CA HIS A 25 -9.08 -2.11 2.79
C HIS A 25 -9.42 -1.38 1.49
N ALA A 26 -8.90 -1.83 0.35
CA ALA A 26 -9.30 -1.31 -0.95
C ALA A 26 -10.81 -1.46 -1.17
N ARG A 27 -11.36 -2.63 -0.79
CA ARG A 27 -12.81 -2.90 -0.83
C ARG A 27 -13.61 -1.99 0.09
N VAL A 28 -13.09 -1.68 1.27
CA VAL A 28 -13.71 -0.70 2.20
C VAL A 28 -13.83 0.68 1.54
N LEU A 29 -12.81 1.13 0.80
CA LEU A 29 -12.88 2.42 0.09
C LEU A 29 -13.86 2.39 -1.08
N GLU A 30 -13.96 1.27 -1.81
CA GLU A 30 -14.98 1.07 -2.86
C GLU A 30 -16.40 1.10 -2.26
N ASP A 31 -16.62 0.40 -1.14
CA ASP A 31 -17.89 0.41 -0.43
C ASP A 31 -18.27 1.81 0.09
N ALA A 32 -17.28 2.60 0.53
CA ALA A 32 -17.48 3.99 0.94
C ALA A 32 -18.03 4.84 -0.21
N LEU A 33 -17.46 4.67 -1.41
CA LEU A 33 -17.90 5.35 -2.63
C LEU A 33 -19.33 4.92 -3.00
N VAL A 34 -19.62 3.62 -2.96
CA VAL A 34 -20.96 3.10 -3.24
C VAL A 34 -22.00 3.68 -2.29
N ARG A 35 -21.72 3.68 -0.98
CA ARG A 35 -22.61 4.27 0.04
C ARG A 35 -22.85 5.75 -0.18
N TYR A 36 -21.81 6.50 -0.55
CA TYR A 36 -21.91 7.92 -0.86
C TYR A 36 -22.86 8.17 -2.05
N PHE A 37 -22.72 7.43 -3.14
CA PHE A 37 -23.60 7.55 -4.30
C PHE A 37 -25.04 7.09 -4.01
N GLN A 38 -25.21 6.07 -3.18
CA GLN A 38 -26.52 5.54 -2.77
C GLN A 38 -27.20 6.35 -1.67
N LYS A 39 -26.62 7.49 -1.23
CA LYS A 39 -27.13 8.33 -0.13
C LYS A 39 -27.33 7.55 1.18
N GLN A 40 -26.52 6.52 1.41
CA GLN A 40 -26.49 5.76 2.65
C GLN A 40 -25.60 6.43 3.70
N ALA A 41 -25.70 5.96 4.94
CA ALA A 41 -24.80 6.38 6.00
C ALA A 41 -23.33 6.08 5.61
N PRO A 42 -22.40 7.01 5.90
CA PRO A 42 -20.97 6.81 5.62
C PRO A 42 -20.42 5.63 6.42
N LEU A 43 -19.25 5.13 6.01
CA LEU A 43 -18.56 4.10 6.77
C LEU A 43 -18.11 4.62 8.15
N PRO A 44 -17.98 3.72 9.14
CA PRO A 44 -17.39 4.06 10.43
C PRO A 44 -15.98 4.66 10.25
N TYR A 45 -15.70 5.75 10.97
CA TYR A 45 -14.39 6.42 10.94
C TYR A 45 -13.19 5.48 11.19
N PRO A 46 -13.25 4.49 12.11
CA PRO A 46 -12.14 3.56 12.31
C PRO A 46 -11.79 2.71 11.07
N GLU A 47 -12.78 2.32 10.28
CA GLU A 47 -12.56 1.52 9.05
C GLU A 47 -11.89 2.37 7.97
N MET A 48 -12.32 3.64 7.85
CA MET A 48 -11.72 4.62 6.95
C MET A 48 -10.27 4.94 7.35
N GLU A 49 -10.02 5.12 8.65
CA GLU A 49 -8.68 5.41 9.18
C GLU A 49 -7.72 4.22 8.95
N ALA A 50 -8.20 2.99 9.15
CA ALA A 50 -7.43 1.79 8.85
C ALA A 50 -7.10 1.68 7.36
N ALA A 51 -8.06 1.97 6.48
CA ALA A 51 -7.84 1.95 5.04
C ALA A 51 -6.84 3.01 4.57
N GLU A 52 -6.88 4.21 5.16
CA GLU A 52 -5.91 5.26 4.89
C GLU A 52 -4.49 4.86 5.33
N LYS A 53 -4.34 4.32 6.54
CA LYS A 53 -3.04 3.84 7.06
C LYS A 53 -2.44 2.77 6.14
N SER A 54 -3.24 1.79 5.72
CA SER A 54 -2.80 0.72 4.82
C SER A 54 -2.40 1.26 3.44
N ARG A 55 -3.14 2.24 2.90
CA ARG A 55 -2.78 2.93 1.65
C ARG A 55 -1.43 3.65 1.74
N ILE A 56 -1.18 4.34 2.86
CA ILE A 56 0.10 5.03 3.12
C ILE A 56 1.25 4.02 3.20
N ALA A 57 1.07 2.88 3.86
CA ALA A 57 2.09 1.84 3.97
C ALA A 57 2.48 1.26 2.59
N VAL A 58 1.51 1.04 1.69
CA VAL A 58 1.79 0.64 0.30
C VAL A 58 2.64 1.68 -0.42
N ALA A 59 2.27 2.96 -0.32
CA ALA A 59 3.02 4.05 -0.97
C ALA A 59 4.46 4.16 -0.44
N GLN A 60 4.65 4.09 0.88
CA GLN A 60 5.97 4.15 1.52
C GLN A 60 6.86 2.97 1.12
N SER A 61 6.32 1.74 1.17
CA SER A 61 7.07 0.54 0.78
C SER A 61 7.42 0.52 -0.71
N PHE A 62 6.55 1.06 -1.57
CA PHE A 62 6.86 1.24 -2.99
C PHE A 62 7.98 2.28 -3.22
N HIS A 63 7.96 3.39 -2.49
CA HIS A 63 9.02 4.39 -2.56
C HIS A 63 10.38 3.81 -2.17
N ALA A 64 10.43 3.05 -1.05
CA ALA A 64 11.65 2.37 -0.61
C ALA A 64 12.18 1.36 -1.64
N LEU A 65 11.28 0.68 -2.37
CA LEU A 65 11.66 -0.18 -3.49
C LEU A 65 12.30 0.62 -4.63
N CYS A 66 11.70 1.74 -5.04
CA CYS A 66 12.25 2.60 -6.08
C CYS A 66 13.63 3.13 -5.71
N ASP A 67 13.83 3.54 -4.46
CA ASP A 67 15.13 4.01 -3.97
C ASP A 67 16.18 2.90 -3.98
N ALA A 68 15.83 1.68 -3.54
CA ALA A 68 16.73 0.53 -3.59
C ALA A 68 17.16 0.17 -5.03
N ILE A 69 16.26 0.32 -6.02
CA ILE A 69 16.57 0.12 -7.44
C ILE A 69 17.49 1.22 -7.97
N ARG A 70 17.23 2.49 -7.61
CA ARG A 70 18.05 3.64 -8.02
C ARG A 70 19.49 3.51 -7.49
N GLU A 71 19.65 3.15 -6.21
CA GLU A 71 20.97 2.96 -5.58
C GLU A 71 21.82 1.86 -6.24
N ARG A 72 21.19 0.87 -6.88
CA ARG A 72 21.89 -0.18 -7.64
C ARG A 72 22.42 0.30 -8.99
N GLY A 73 22.00 1.48 -9.47
CA GLY A 73 22.32 1.98 -10.81
C GLY A 73 21.29 1.57 -11.88
N GLY A 74 20.02 1.35 -11.50
CA GLY A 74 18.94 1.29 -12.48
C GLY A 74 18.75 2.64 -13.21
N PRO A 75 18.26 2.64 -14.46
CA PRO A 75 18.07 3.86 -15.26
C PRO A 75 17.20 4.90 -14.57
#